data_AF-A0A9P6SQ28-F1
#
_entry.id   AF-A0A9P6SQ28-F1
#
_cell.length_a   1.000
_cell.length_b   1.000
_cell.length_c   1.000
_cell.angle_alpha   90.00
_cell.angle_beta   90.00
_cell.angle_gamma   90.00
#
_symmetry.space_group_name_H-M   'P 1'
#
loop_
_entity.id
_entity.type
_entity.pdbx_description
1 polymer ?
#
loop_
_entity_poly.entity_id
_entity_poly.type
_entity_poly.pdbx_seq_one_letter_code
_entity_poly.pdbx_strand_id
1 'polypeptide(L)'
;MYQGRLIIRFDDTNSTEEKVEYEHSIKENLLMLGINSSVVSYTSDFFDQTYEYAIKLIKEGKAYYACRAYGRYRDLAVAENLHRFEEMKNAEFGQICCLRAKNSIDNPNKALRDSVIYRCNLIPHARTGRLNFVYSVVKGKLTWFVDRGRVQGWDDPRFPTVRGIRRRGLTMEALKTYILMQGASTNFITLEWDKLWAVNRKHIDPISPIYTAVESLNKVKVTMSKADAYNLKEVPRHKKNEDLGNKKTAYGPTIWLDQADCKELELNEEVTLMDWGNTFIRSIEKNSEGVVISVQAELHLEGDFKKTKKKLTWLADGPELVKVDLMDYDYLITKKKVEEDDDLMDLLTPVSEFKTEAIADGNVASRHYPV
;
A
#
# COMPACT_ATOMS: atom_id res chain seq x y z
N MET A 1 -18.30 -34.02 -21.11
CA MET A 1 -18.31 -34.06 -22.59
C MET A 1 -17.53 -32.90 -23.23
N TYR A 2 -17.39 -31.74 -22.58
CA TYR A 2 -16.38 -30.73 -22.94
C TYR A 2 -15.69 -30.26 -21.65
N GLN A 3 -14.35 -30.12 -21.62
CA GLN A 3 -13.59 -29.62 -20.46
C GLN A 3 -13.74 -28.09 -20.32
N GLY A 4 -14.98 -27.61 -20.34
CA GLY A 4 -15.32 -26.20 -20.23
C GLY A 4 -15.29 -25.70 -18.78
N ARG A 5 -15.34 -24.38 -18.60
CA ARG A 5 -15.50 -23.73 -17.29
C ARG A 5 -16.94 -23.29 -17.11
N LEU A 6 -17.52 -23.57 -15.95
CA LEU A 6 -18.83 -23.06 -15.56
C LEU A 6 -18.65 -21.81 -14.69
N ILE A 7 -19.25 -20.70 -15.09
CA ILE A 7 -19.26 -19.45 -14.32
C ILE A 7 -20.66 -19.27 -13.76
N ILE A 8 -20.76 -19.13 -12.43
CA ILE A 8 -21.98 -18.62 -11.80
C ILE A 8 -21.84 -17.11 -11.70
N ARG A 9 -22.78 -16.36 -12.29
CA ARG A 9 -22.83 -14.91 -12.16
C ARG A 9 -24.09 -14.48 -11.44
N PHE A 10 -23.93 -13.68 -10.39
CA PHE A 10 -25.02 -12.97 -9.77
C PHE A 10 -25.24 -11.67 -10.53
N ASP A 11 -26.46 -11.46 -11.03
CA ASP A 11 -26.82 -10.25 -11.77
C ASP A 11 -27.35 -9.16 -10.83
N ASP A 12 -26.46 -8.68 -9.97
CA ASP A 12 -26.72 -7.79 -8.85
C ASP A 12 -26.72 -6.31 -9.27
N THR A 13 -27.45 -5.97 -10.33
CA THR A 13 -27.54 -4.56 -10.79
C THR A 13 -28.56 -3.74 -10.01
N ASN A 14 -29.45 -4.39 -9.24
CA ASN A 14 -30.55 -3.73 -8.56
C ASN A 14 -30.37 -3.67 -7.03
N SER A 15 -29.76 -2.61 -6.52
CA SER A 15 -29.47 -2.47 -5.08
C SER A 15 -30.69 -2.46 -4.14
N THR A 16 -31.92 -2.31 -4.64
CA THR A 16 -33.14 -2.33 -3.82
C THR A 16 -33.68 -3.72 -3.50
N GLU A 17 -33.41 -4.70 -4.36
CA GLU A 17 -34.03 -6.03 -4.31
C GLU A 17 -33.03 -7.12 -3.90
N GLU A 18 -31.74 -6.85 -4.09
CA GLU A 18 -30.66 -7.79 -3.78
C GLU A 18 -30.40 -7.87 -2.26
N LYS A 19 -30.53 -9.08 -1.70
CA LYS A 19 -30.13 -9.39 -0.31
C LYS A 19 -29.06 -10.47 -0.32
N VAL A 20 -28.04 -10.31 0.52
CA VAL A 20 -26.92 -11.26 0.67
C VAL A 20 -27.41 -12.69 1.01
N GLU A 21 -28.53 -12.79 1.72
CA GLU A 21 -29.18 -14.06 2.10
C GLU A 21 -29.61 -14.89 0.86
N TYR A 22 -30.10 -14.23 -0.20
CA TYR A 22 -30.48 -14.92 -1.44
C TYR A 22 -29.26 -15.47 -2.18
N GLU A 23 -28.15 -14.73 -2.21
CA GLU A 23 -26.91 -15.21 -2.83
C GLU A 23 -26.41 -16.50 -2.16
N HIS A 24 -26.46 -16.54 -0.83
CA HIS A 24 -25.98 -17.69 -0.06
C HIS A 24 -26.86 -18.92 -0.32
N SER A 25 -28.18 -18.75 -0.24
CA SER A 25 -29.15 -19.81 -0.51
C SER A 25 -29.00 -20.38 -1.93
N ILE A 26 -28.82 -19.51 -2.94
CA ILE A 26 -28.61 -19.94 -4.33
C ILE A 26 -27.32 -20.78 -4.47
N LYS A 27 -26.22 -20.37 -3.82
CA LYS A 27 -24.97 -21.16 -3.86
C LYS A 27 -25.14 -22.52 -3.20
N GLU A 28 -25.77 -22.57 -2.03
CA GLU A 28 -26.02 -23.83 -1.32
C GLU A 28 -26.92 -24.77 -2.12
N ASN A 29 -27.98 -24.25 -2.73
CA ASN A 29 -28.89 -25.04 -3.56
C ASN A 29 -28.17 -25.60 -4.81
N LEU A 30 -27.32 -24.80 -5.47
CA LEU A 30 -26.53 -25.27 -6.61
C LEU A 30 -25.55 -26.37 -6.20
N LEU A 31 -24.91 -26.25 -5.03
CA LEU A 31 -24.05 -27.29 -4.47
C LEU A 31 -24.84 -28.57 -4.15
N MET A 32 -26.04 -28.47 -3.57
CA MET A 32 -26.91 -29.61 -3.29
C MET A 32 -27.36 -30.33 -4.58
N LEU A 33 -27.51 -29.59 -5.69
CA LEU A 33 -27.80 -30.14 -7.01
C LEU A 33 -26.56 -30.74 -7.71
N GLY A 34 -25.40 -30.76 -7.05
CA GLY A 34 -24.13 -31.26 -7.61
C GLY A 34 -23.50 -30.33 -8.65
N ILE A 35 -23.96 -29.09 -8.75
CA ILE A 35 -23.46 -28.09 -9.70
C ILE A 35 -22.28 -27.34 -9.06
N ASN A 36 -21.07 -27.69 -9.47
CA ASN A 36 -19.86 -27.00 -9.05
C ASN A 36 -19.46 -25.94 -10.09
N SER A 37 -19.23 -24.70 -9.64
CA SER A 37 -18.70 -23.65 -10.51
C SER A 37 -17.18 -23.58 -10.44
N SER A 38 -16.56 -23.23 -11.57
CA SER A 38 -15.14 -22.90 -11.62
C SER A 38 -14.87 -21.48 -11.14
N VAL A 39 -15.83 -20.57 -11.36
CA VAL A 39 -15.74 -19.16 -10.99
C VAL A 39 -17.11 -18.66 -10.56
N VAL A 40 -17.13 -17.86 -9.49
CA VAL A 40 -18.28 -17.02 -9.12
C VAL A 40 -17.94 -15.57 -9.45
N SER A 41 -18.84 -14.87 -10.13
CA SER A 41 -18.68 -13.47 -10.52
C SER A 41 -19.93 -12.65 -10.21
N TYR A 42 -19.81 -11.33 -10.17
CA TYR A 42 -20.90 -10.41 -9.90
C TYR A 42 -20.94 -9.34 -10.99
N THR A 43 -22.13 -8.91 -11.41
CA THR A 43 -22.25 -7.80 -12.36
C THR A 43 -21.73 -6.49 -11.75
N SER A 44 -21.89 -6.30 -10.44
CA SER A 44 -21.39 -5.14 -9.70
C SER A 44 -19.87 -4.96 -9.74
N ASP A 45 -19.10 -6.05 -9.87
CA ASP A 45 -17.64 -6.01 -10.05
C ASP A 45 -17.24 -5.28 -11.35
N PHE A 46 -18.17 -5.14 -12.30
CA PHE A 46 -17.95 -4.51 -13.62
C PHE A 46 -18.59 -3.13 -13.76
N PHE A 47 -19.12 -2.52 -12.69
CA PHE A 47 -19.79 -1.21 -12.77
C PHE A 47 -18.92 -0.09 -13.34
N ASP A 48 -17.62 -0.06 -13.01
CA ASP A 48 -16.68 0.90 -13.61
C ASP A 48 -16.57 0.67 -15.12
N GLN A 49 -16.48 -0.58 -15.56
CA GLN A 49 -16.35 -0.93 -16.97
C GLN A 49 -17.62 -0.61 -17.76
N THR A 50 -18.79 -0.89 -17.19
CA THR A 50 -20.07 -0.56 -17.82
C THR A 50 -20.27 0.96 -17.90
N TYR A 51 -19.76 1.72 -16.92
CA TYR A 51 -19.81 3.18 -16.93
C TYR A 51 -18.91 3.77 -18.03
N GLU A 52 -17.70 3.22 -18.22
CA GLU A 52 -16.83 3.59 -19.34
C GLU A 52 -17.49 3.28 -20.71
N TYR A 53 -18.19 2.15 -20.82
CA TYR A 53 -18.96 1.85 -22.03
C TYR A 53 -20.12 2.83 -22.24
N ALA A 54 -20.78 3.29 -21.19
CA ALA A 54 -21.80 4.34 -21.30
C ALA A 54 -21.21 5.65 -21.83
N ILE A 55 -20.06 6.08 -21.30
CA ILE A 55 -19.32 7.25 -21.83
C ILE A 55 -18.96 7.05 -23.30
N LYS A 56 -18.45 5.87 -23.68
CA LYS A 56 -18.13 5.54 -25.06
C LYS A 56 -19.35 5.64 -25.97
N LEU A 57 -20.50 5.11 -25.55
CA LEU A 57 -21.75 5.21 -26.30
C LEU A 57 -22.21 6.66 -26.48
N ILE A 58 -22.07 7.51 -25.45
CA ILE A 58 -22.38 8.95 -25.56
C ILE A 58 -21.45 9.62 -26.56
N LYS A 59 -20.13 9.36 -26.49
CA LYS A 59 -19.13 9.91 -27.41
C LYS A 59 -19.38 9.51 -28.87
N GLU A 60 -19.86 8.29 -29.09
CA GLU A 60 -20.26 7.78 -30.41
C GLU A 60 -21.64 8.27 -30.86
N GLY A 61 -22.34 9.10 -30.08
CA GLY A 61 -23.70 9.58 -30.38
C GLY A 61 -24.77 8.49 -30.30
N LYS A 62 -24.45 7.34 -29.69
CA LYS A 62 -25.31 6.15 -29.54
C LYS A 62 -26.03 6.08 -28.20
N ALA A 63 -25.82 7.04 -27.32
CA ALA A 63 -26.57 7.19 -26.08
C ALA A 63 -26.81 8.66 -25.78
N TYR A 64 -27.92 8.95 -25.09
CA TYR A 64 -28.28 10.29 -24.72
C TYR A 64 -28.97 10.31 -23.36
N TYR A 65 -28.78 11.43 -22.68
CA TYR A 65 -29.40 11.74 -21.41
C TYR A 65 -30.89 12.07 -21.61
N ALA A 66 -31.77 11.58 -20.74
CA ALA A 66 -33.19 11.89 -20.79
C ALA A 66 -33.82 11.97 -19.40
N CYS A 67 -34.63 13.00 -19.15
CA CYS A 67 -35.51 13.05 -17.98
C CYS A 67 -36.97 12.86 -18.38
N ARG A 68 -37.89 12.89 -17.41
CA ARG A 68 -39.33 12.58 -17.55
C ARG A 68 -40.06 13.18 -18.78
N ALA A 69 -39.51 14.19 -19.46
CA ALA A 69 -39.97 14.64 -20.79
C ALA A 69 -39.26 13.86 -21.93
N TYR A 70 -39.98 12.91 -22.54
CA TYR A 70 -39.50 12.11 -23.67
C TYR A 70 -39.20 12.98 -24.91
N GLY A 71 -38.13 12.66 -25.64
CA GLY A 71 -37.82 13.22 -26.97
C GLY A 71 -37.07 14.56 -27.00
N ARG A 72 -37.19 15.41 -25.98
CA ARG A 72 -36.54 16.75 -25.98
C ARG A 72 -35.01 16.70 -25.98
N TYR A 73 -34.42 15.62 -25.47
CA TYR A 73 -32.99 15.53 -25.19
C TYR A 73 -32.22 14.62 -26.15
N ARG A 74 -32.93 14.01 -27.13
CA ARG A 74 -32.35 12.98 -28.02
C ARG A 74 -31.20 13.52 -28.86
N ASP A 75 -31.29 14.76 -29.30
CA ASP A 75 -30.34 15.37 -30.23
C ASP A 75 -29.46 16.44 -29.57
N LEU A 76 -29.29 16.34 -28.24
CA LEU A 76 -28.28 17.11 -27.52
C LEU A 76 -26.87 16.82 -28.05
N ALA A 77 -26.00 17.82 -27.98
CA ALA A 77 -24.59 17.65 -28.29
C ALA A 77 -23.92 16.64 -27.36
N VAL A 78 -22.85 15.98 -27.83
CA VAL A 78 -22.09 15.00 -27.05
C VAL A 78 -21.56 15.59 -25.74
N ALA A 79 -21.02 16.81 -25.78
CA ALA A 79 -20.49 17.49 -24.60
C ALA A 79 -21.57 17.71 -23.52
N GLU A 80 -22.76 18.13 -23.93
CA GLU A 80 -23.89 18.33 -23.01
C GLU A 80 -24.37 16.99 -22.43
N ASN A 81 -24.46 15.94 -23.24
CA ASN A 81 -24.83 14.61 -22.73
C ASN A 81 -23.83 14.07 -21.70
N LEU A 82 -22.53 14.27 -21.92
CA LEU A 82 -21.50 13.87 -20.95
C LEU A 82 -21.62 14.66 -19.65
N HIS A 83 -21.80 15.98 -19.74
CA HIS A 83 -21.98 16.84 -18.57
C HIS A 83 -23.21 16.42 -17.76
N ARG A 84 -24.36 16.25 -18.42
CA ARG A 84 -25.62 15.83 -17.78
C ARG A 84 -25.55 14.42 -17.18
N PHE A 85 -24.87 13.48 -17.86
CA PHE A 85 -24.67 12.13 -17.34
C PHE A 85 -23.78 12.12 -16.09
N GLU A 86 -22.83 13.06 -15.99
CA GLU A 86 -22.07 13.26 -14.76
C GLU A 86 -22.94 13.85 -13.65
N GLU A 87 -23.77 14.86 -13.96
CA GLU A 87 -24.72 15.45 -13.02
C GLU A 87 -25.73 14.42 -12.45
N MET A 88 -26.02 13.33 -13.18
CA MET A 88 -26.90 12.26 -12.68
C MET A 88 -26.37 11.56 -11.42
N LYS A 89 -25.08 11.73 -11.06
CA LYS A 89 -24.54 11.26 -9.79
C LYS A 89 -25.08 12.06 -8.59
N ASN A 90 -25.60 13.26 -8.82
CA ASN A 90 -26.28 14.04 -7.79
C ASN A 90 -27.66 13.44 -7.49
N ALA A 91 -27.87 13.05 -6.24
CA ALA A 91 -28.98 12.22 -5.78
C ALA A 91 -30.38 12.78 -6.13
N GLU A 92 -30.61 14.09 -5.99
CA GLU A 92 -31.95 14.68 -6.19
C GLU A 92 -32.31 14.81 -7.68
N PHE A 93 -31.32 15.16 -8.50
CA PHE A 93 -31.50 15.34 -9.95
C PHE A 93 -31.47 14.02 -10.71
N GLY A 94 -30.60 13.10 -10.32
CA GLY A 94 -30.43 11.81 -10.98
C GLY A 94 -31.68 10.94 -10.95
N GLN A 95 -32.51 11.03 -9.91
CA GLN A 95 -33.73 10.22 -9.77
C GLN A 95 -34.80 10.46 -10.84
N ILE A 96 -34.81 11.65 -11.43
CA ILE A 96 -35.79 12.00 -12.49
C ILE A 96 -35.24 11.79 -13.89
N CYS A 97 -33.99 11.31 -14.00
CA CYS A 97 -33.26 11.19 -15.25
C CYS A 97 -32.66 9.79 -15.44
N CYS A 98 -32.33 9.49 -16.69
CA CYS A 98 -31.80 8.20 -17.12
C CYS A 98 -30.90 8.40 -18.34
N LEU A 99 -30.02 7.43 -18.60
CA LEU A 99 -29.34 7.33 -19.88
C LEU A 99 -30.09 6.34 -20.77
N ARG A 100 -30.27 6.69 -22.03
CA ARG A 100 -30.92 5.85 -23.03
C ARG A 100 -29.97 5.53 -24.18
N ALA A 101 -30.05 4.30 -24.69
CA ALA A 101 -29.43 3.96 -25.96
C ALA A 101 -30.22 4.64 -27.09
N LYS A 102 -29.53 5.26 -28.06
CA LYS A 102 -30.12 5.84 -29.26
C LYS A 102 -30.29 4.74 -30.31
N ASN A 103 -31.49 4.17 -30.36
CA ASN A 103 -31.91 3.17 -31.34
C ASN A 103 -33.02 3.79 -32.21
N SER A 104 -34.20 3.15 -32.30
CA SER A 104 -35.38 3.66 -33.00
C SER A 104 -36.43 4.13 -31.98
N ILE A 105 -37.18 5.19 -32.30
CA ILE A 105 -38.23 5.71 -31.42
C ILE A 105 -39.52 4.87 -31.55
N ASP A 106 -39.76 4.31 -32.73
CA ASP A 106 -41.03 3.75 -33.19
C ASP A 106 -40.98 2.25 -33.49
N ASN A 107 -39.87 1.57 -33.16
CA ASN A 107 -39.67 0.14 -33.44
C ASN A 107 -40.87 -0.70 -32.96
N PRO A 108 -41.42 -1.63 -33.77
CA PRO A 108 -42.50 -2.52 -33.33
C PRO A 108 -42.17 -3.25 -32.01
N ASN A 109 -40.90 -3.64 -31.82
CA ASN A 109 -40.40 -4.15 -30.56
C ASN A 109 -40.15 -2.99 -29.57
N LYS A 110 -41.01 -2.90 -28.55
CA LYS A 110 -40.91 -1.89 -27.48
C LYS A 110 -39.57 -1.91 -26.76
N ALA A 111 -38.90 -3.06 -26.64
CA ALA A 111 -37.61 -3.16 -25.98
C ALA A 111 -36.49 -2.46 -26.75
N LEU A 112 -36.65 -2.24 -28.06
CA LEU A 112 -35.69 -1.52 -28.91
C LEU A 112 -35.99 -0.01 -28.99
N ARG A 113 -37.03 0.46 -28.31
CA ARG A 113 -37.42 1.88 -28.29
C ARG A 113 -36.58 2.67 -27.31
N ASP A 114 -35.48 3.24 -27.81
CA ASP A 114 -34.50 4.04 -27.08
C ASP A 114 -34.35 3.60 -25.60
N SER A 115 -33.95 2.35 -25.39
CA SER A 115 -34.02 1.64 -24.11
C SER A 115 -33.19 2.34 -23.02
N VAL A 116 -33.69 2.30 -21.78
CA VAL A 116 -32.93 2.80 -20.63
C VAL A 116 -31.76 1.86 -20.33
N ILE A 117 -30.55 2.42 -20.27
CA ILE A 117 -29.32 1.68 -20.01
C ILE A 117 -28.65 2.08 -18.68
N TYR A 118 -28.95 3.26 -18.14
CA TYR A 118 -28.56 3.67 -16.78
C TYR A 118 -29.70 4.41 -16.09
N ARG A 119 -29.82 4.18 -14.78
CA ARG A 119 -30.73 4.89 -13.87
C ARG A 119 -30.01 5.22 -12.58
N CYS A 120 -30.41 6.31 -11.92
CA CYS A 120 -29.94 6.63 -10.59
C CYS A 120 -30.70 5.79 -9.55
N ASN A 121 -29.98 5.18 -8.61
CA ASN A 121 -30.55 4.57 -7.42
C ASN A 121 -29.85 5.12 -6.18
N LEU A 122 -30.61 5.55 -5.18
CA LEU A 122 -30.06 6.12 -3.95
C LEU A 122 -29.68 5.07 -2.93
N ILE A 123 -30.21 3.86 -3.06
CA ILE A 123 -29.88 2.77 -2.14
C ILE A 123 -28.46 2.30 -2.47
N PRO A 124 -27.51 2.42 -1.53
CA PRO A 124 -26.16 1.93 -1.73
C PRO A 124 -26.20 0.44 -2.05
N HIS A 125 -25.43 0.01 -3.05
CA HIS A 125 -25.36 -1.40 -3.39
C HIS A 125 -24.56 -2.14 -2.31
N ALA A 126 -25.06 -3.31 -1.88
CA ALA A 126 -24.49 -4.06 -0.76
C ALA A 126 -23.00 -4.41 -0.94
N ARG A 127 -22.55 -4.50 -2.21
CA ARG A 127 -21.17 -4.81 -2.59
C ARG A 127 -20.34 -3.61 -3.03
N THR A 128 -20.90 -2.40 -3.11
CA THR A 128 -20.17 -1.21 -3.60
C THR A 128 -19.65 -0.30 -2.49
N GLY A 129 -19.63 -0.75 -1.24
CA GLY A 129 -18.98 -0.01 -0.15
C GLY A 129 -17.55 0.34 -0.53
N ARG A 130 -17.25 1.63 -0.72
CA ARG A 130 -15.91 2.07 -1.11
C ARG A 130 -15.04 2.20 0.14
N LEU A 131 -13.98 1.41 0.18
CA LEU A 131 -12.89 1.58 1.13
C LEU A 131 -11.92 2.61 0.57
N ASN A 132 -11.77 3.72 1.26
CA ASN A 132 -10.76 4.73 0.96
C ASN A 132 -9.75 4.77 2.09
N PHE A 133 -8.49 5.06 1.82
CA PHE A 133 -7.52 5.39 2.87
C PHE A 133 -7.38 6.91 2.99
N VAL A 134 -7.07 7.40 4.19
CA VAL A 134 -6.64 8.80 4.37
C VAL A 134 -5.36 9.08 3.58
N TYR A 135 -5.13 10.34 3.23
CA TYR A 135 -3.96 10.79 2.46
C TYR A 135 -3.76 10.04 1.13
N SER A 136 -4.84 9.50 0.60
CA SER A 136 -4.87 8.77 -0.67
C SER A 136 -5.91 9.37 -1.58
N VAL A 137 -5.69 9.23 -2.88
CA VAL A 137 -6.62 9.68 -3.91
C VAL A 137 -7.25 8.50 -4.63
N VAL A 138 -8.44 8.72 -5.17
CA VAL A 138 -9.17 7.71 -5.98
C VAL A 138 -8.58 7.60 -7.39
N LYS A 139 -8.92 6.52 -8.10
CA LYS A 139 -8.39 6.16 -9.43
C LYS A 139 -8.30 7.32 -10.42
N GLY A 140 -9.33 8.17 -10.54
CA GLY A 140 -9.32 9.31 -11.47
C GLY A 140 -8.22 10.33 -11.19
N LYS A 141 -7.89 10.57 -9.91
CA LYS A 141 -6.83 11.47 -9.47
C LYS A 141 -5.45 10.80 -9.50
N LEU A 142 -5.36 9.46 -9.44
CA LEU A 142 -4.08 8.74 -9.57
C LEU A 142 -3.44 8.89 -10.96
N THR A 143 -4.25 8.83 -12.02
CA THR A 143 -3.76 9.03 -13.40
C THR A 143 -3.05 10.38 -13.55
N TRP A 144 -3.57 11.42 -12.91
CA TRP A 144 -2.96 12.75 -12.90
C TRP A 144 -1.53 12.74 -12.33
N PHE A 145 -1.25 11.99 -11.27
CA PHE A 145 0.11 11.87 -10.69
C PHE A 145 1.08 11.21 -11.67
N VAL A 146 0.63 10.16 -12.37
CA VAL A 146 1.43 9.44 -13.37
C VAL A 146 1.70 10.33 -14.58
N ASP A 147 0.66 10.95 -15.15
CA ASP A 147 0.77 11.77 -16.36
C ASP A 147 1.63 13.02 -16.15
N ARG A 148 1.66 13.57 -14.92
CA ARG A 148 2.49 14.72 -14.54
C ARG A 148 3.89 14.34 -14.06
N GLY A 149 4.25 13.06 -14.07
CA GLY A 149 5.56 12.58 -13.63
C GLY A 149 5.85 12.83 -12.15
N ARG A 150 4.79 12.91 -11.31
CA ARG A 150 4.93 13.10 -9.85
C ARG A 150 5.24 11.79 -9.12
N VAL A 151 5.10 10.67 -9.82
CA VAL A 151 5.45 9.32 -9.36
C VAL A 151 6.15 8.55 -10.47
N GLN A 152 6.81 7.44 -10.12
CA GLN A 152 7.54 6.60 -11.06
C GLN A 152 6.61 5.78 -11.98
N GLY A 153 5.38 5.52 -11.56
CA GLY A 153 4.41 4.72 -12.30
C GLY A 153 3.28 4.18 -11.42
N TRP A 154 2.51 3.23 -11.97
CA TRP A 154 1.38 2.61 -11.26
C TRP A 154 1.78 1.69 -10.11
N ASP A 155 3.04 1.27 -10.08
CA ASP A 155 3.65 0.45 -9.05
C ASP A 155 4.49 1.25 -8.05
N ASP A 156 4.44 2.59 -8.09
CA ASP A 156 5.16 3.47 -7.16
C ASP A 156 4.83 3.11 -5.69
N PRO A 157 5.81 2.95 -4.79
CA PRO A 157 5.59 2.57 -3.39
C PRO A 157 4.66 3.52 -2.60
N ARG A 158 4.52 4.76 -3.06
CA ARG A 158 3.62 5.76 -2.43
C ARG A 158 2.17 5.62 -2.90
N PHE A 159 1.91 4.82 -3.94
CA PHE A 159 0.57 4.61 -4.47
C PHE A 159 -0.25 3.62 -3.64
N PRO A 160 -1.56 3.87 -3.50
CA PRO A 160 -2.50 2.97 -2.82
C PRO A 160 -2.87 1.74 -3.67
N THR A 161 -2.20 1.52 -4.80
CA THR A 161 -2.47 0.37 -5.67
C THR A 161 -1.90 -0.89 -5.04
N VAL A 162 -2.49 -2.04 -5.34
CA VAL A 162 -1.94 -3.34 -4.88
C VAL A 162 -0.48 -3.51 -5.28
N ARG A 163 -0.09 -3.02 -6.47
CA ARG A 163 1.31 -3.05 -6.92
C ARG A 163 2.21 -2.14 -6.10
N GLY A 164 1.78 -0.89 -5.86
CA GLY A 164 2.52 0.09 -5.06
C GLY A 164 2.75 -0.38 -3.63
N ILE A 165 1.68 -0.77 -2.93
CA ILE A 165 1.79 -1.24 -1.55
C ILE A 165 2.59 -2.54 -1.43
N ARG A 166 2.50 -3.45 -2.42
CA ARG A 166 3.37 -4.65 -2.47
C ARG A 166 4.83 -4.28 -2.68
N ARG A 167 5.13 -3.36 -3.61
CA ARG A 167 6.49 -2.88 -3.85
C ARG A 167 7.07 -2.18 -2.63
N ARG A 168 6.23 -1.49 -1.84
CA ARG A 168 6.60 -0.91 -0.54
C ARG A 168 6.89 -1.95 0.55
N GLY A 169 6.43 -3.20 0.40
CA GLY A 169 6.67 -4.27 1.36
C GLY A 169 5.41 -4.77 2.10
N LEU A 170 4.20 -4.44 1.63
CA LEU A 170 2.98 -5.03 2.15
C LEU A 170 2.83 -6.50 1.70
N THR A 171 2.60 -7.43 2.63
CA THR A 171 2.31 -8.82 2.30
C THR A 171 0.84 -9.02 1.95
N MET A 172 0.56 -9.97 1.04
CA MET A 172 -0.82 -10.29 0.67
C MET A 172 -1.60 -10.92 1.81
N GLU A 173 -0.93 -11.64 2.71
CA GLU A 173 -1.54 -12.21 3.91
C GLU A 173 -2.01 -11.12 4.86
N ALA A 174 -1.17 -10.13 5.15
CA ALA A 174 -1.54 -8.99 5.97
C ALA A 174 -2.70 -8.19 5.37
N LEU A 175 -2.69 -7.97 4.05
CA LEU A 175 -3.78 -7.29 3.36
C LEU A 175 -5.10 -8.07 3.50
N LYS A 176 -5.09 -9.39 3.30
CA LYS A 176 -6.29 -10.24 3.48
C LYS A 176 -6.79 -10.19 4.92
N THR A 177 -5.90 -10.36 5.89
CA THR A 177 -6.23 -10.27 7.32
C THR A 177 -6.87 -8.92 7.64
N TYR A 178 -6.28 -7.83 7.15
CA TYR A 178 -6.79 -6.48 7.38
C TYR A 178 -8.17 -6.26 6.76
N ILE A 179 -8.41 -6.72 5.53
CA ILE A 179 -9.72 -6.64 4.88
C ILE A 179 -10.78 -7.42 5.67
N LEU A 180 -10.44 -8.64 6.12
CA LEU A 180 -11.33 -9.46 6.95
C LEU A 180 -11.64 -8.78 8.29
N MET A 181 -10.67 -8.07 8.89
CA MET A 181 -10.88 -7.32 10.14
C MET A 181 -11.84 -6.13 9.99
N GLN A 182 -11.95 -5.51 8.81
CA GLN A 182 -12.90 -4.41 8.59
C GLN A 182 -14.35 -4.88 8.52
N GLY A 183 -14.58 -6.14 8.15
CA GLY A 183 -15.91 -6.71 7.94
C GLY A 183 -16.59 -6.20 6.67
N ALA A 184 -17.72 -6.82 6.33
CA ALA A 184 -18.57 -6.36 5.22
C ALA A 184 -19.41 -5.16 5.70
N SER A 185 -19.23 -4.01 5.08
CA SER A 185 -19.99 -2.79 5.36
C SER A 185 -20.44 -2.12 4.07
N THR A 186 -21.67 -1.62 4.08
CA THR A 186 -22.24 -0.83 2.99
C THR A 186 -21.90 0.66 3.10
N ASN A 187 -21.28 1.09 4.21
CA ASN A 187 -20.93 2.48 4.46
C ASN A 187 -19.62 2.86 3.75
N PHE A 188 -19.50 4.14 3.39
CA PHE A 188 -18.23 4.72 2.99
C PHE A 188 -17.32 4.81 4.20
N ILE A 189 -16.28 3.97 4.25
CA ILE A 189 -15.32 3.95 5.35
C ILE A 189 -14.00 4.53 4.87
N THR A 190 -13.51 5.53 5.60
CA THR A 190 -12.15 6.05 5.43
C THR A 190 -11.24 5.37 6.45
N LEU A 191 -10.21 4.69 5.95
CA LEU A 191 -9.29 3.83 6.67
C LEU A 191 -7.97 4.55 6.93
N GLU A 192 -7.33 4.20 8.04
CA GLU A 192 -6.01 4.73 8.44
C GLU A 192 -4.91 3.76 8.00
N TRP A 193 -3.85 4.29 7.36
CA TRP A 193 -2.71 3.48 6.91
C TRP A 193 -1.97 2.80 8.05
N ASP A 194 -1.83 3.48 9.19
CA ASP A 194 -1.11 2.96 10.36
C ASP A 194 -1.65 1.62 10.83
N LYS A 195 -2.97 1.41 10.76
CA LYS A 195 -3.59 0.14 11.13
C LYS A 195 -3.21 -0.98 10.16
N LEU A 196 -3.18 -0.70 8.85
CA LEU A 196 -2.75 -1.66 7.85
C LEU A 196 -1.27 -2.01 8.03
N TRP A 197 -0.41 -1.02 8.23
CA TRP A 197 1.02 -1.24 8.44
C TRP A 197 1.32 -1.95 9.77
N ALA A 198 0.55 -1.69 10.82
CA ALA A 198 0.65 -2.44 12.08
C ALA A 198 0.25 -3.91 11.92
N VAL A 199 -0.78 -4.22 11.11
CA VAL A 199 -1.12 -5.61 10.77
C VAL A 199 0.01 -6.23 9.94
N ASN A 200 0.54 -5.52 8.93
CA ASN A 200 1.65 -6.00 8.12
C ASN A 200 2.89 -6.32 8.96
N ARG A 201 3.23 -5.45 9.90
CA ARG A 201 4.32 -5.65 10.84
C ARG A 201 4.17 -6.95 11.63
N LYS A 202 2.97 -7.28 12.13
CA LYS A 202 2.72 -8.55 12.84
C LYS A 202 2.96 -9.79 11.99
N HIS A 203 2.74 -9.69 10.68
CA HIS A 203 2.99 -10.78 9.74
C HIS A 203 4.46 -10.87 9.34
N ILE A 204 5.17 -9.74 9.20
CA ILE A 204 6.56 -9.69 8.74
C ILE A 204 7.55 -9.93 9.88
N ASP A 205 7.34 -9.33 11.06
CA ASP A 205 8.29 -9.39 12.18
C ASP A 205 8.73 -10.84 12.51
N PRO A 206 7.85 -11.86 12.55
CA PRO A 206 8.28 -13.23 12.86
C PRO A 206 9.10 -13.93 11.77
N ILE A 207 8.99 -13.48 10.52
CA ILE A 207 9.55 -14.16 9.34
C ILE A 207 10.64 -13.35 8.63
N SER A 208 10.93 -12.14 9.11
CA SER A 208 11.91 -11.25 8.52
C SER A 208 13.29 -11.48 9.14
N PRO A 209 14.31 -11.85 8.35
CA PRO A 209 15.69 -11.78 8.81
C PRO A 209 16.05 -10.34 9.23
N ILE A 210 16.83 -10.21 10.31
CA ILE A 210 17.28 -8.91 10.79
C ILE A 210 18.64 -8.60 10.17
N TYR A 211 18.78 -7.40 9.59
CA TYR A 211 20.04 -6.88 9.05
C TYR A 211 20.34 -5.51 9.64
N THR A 212 21.60 -5.12 9.54
CA THR A 212 22.07 -3.81 9.99
C THR A 212 22.58 -3.01 8.81
N ALA A 213 22.22 -1.74 8.78
CA ALA A 213 22.80 -0.72 7.91
C ALA A 213 23.11 0.54 8.71
N VAL A 214 24.11 1.29 8.28
CA VAL A 214 24.55 2.58 8.85
C VAL A 214 24.68 3.59 7.71
N GLU A 215 24.24 4.82 7.92
CA GLU A 215 24.27 5.85 6.88
C GLU A 215 25.72 6.14 6.43
N SER A 216 25.97 6.22 5.12
CA SER A 216 27.32 6.35 4.57
C SER A 216 27.98 7.68 4.91
N LEU A 217 27.20 8.76 4.88
CA LEU A 217 27.67 10.12 5.15
C LEU A 217 27.77 10.42 6.65
N ASN A 218 26.86 9.83 7.44
CA ASN A 218 26.74 10.06 8.88
C ASN A 218 27.20 8.85 9.70
N LYS A 219 28.16 8.07 9.21
CA LYS A 219 28.79 7.01 10.00
C LYS A 219 29.94 7.55 10.83
N VAL A 220 30.05 7.05 12.06
CA VAL A 220 31.16 7.36 12.97
C VAL A 220 31.99 6.11 13.19
N LYS A 221 33.30 6.24 13.03
CA LYS A 221 34.24 5.15 13.29
C LYS A 221 34.42 4.98 14.79
N VAL A 222 34.16 3.77 15.28
CA VAL A 222 34.43 3.39 16.67
C VAL A 222 35.52 2.34 16.72
N THR A 223 36.55 2.58 17.52
CA THR A 223 37.65 1.62 17.73
C THR A 223 37.48 0.96 19.09
N MET A 224 37.48 -0.38 19.09
CA MET A 224 37.23 -1.23 20.25
C MET A 224 38.54 -1.80 20.79
N SER A 225 38.90 -1.40 22.01
CA SER A 225 39.94 -2.09 22.77
C SER A 225 39.38 -3.39 23.38
N LYS A 226 40.25 -4.40 23.54
CA LYS A 226 39.92 -5.78 23.98
C LYS A 226 39.02 -6.58 23.04
N ALA A 227 38.73 -6.08 21.84
CA ALA A 227 38.09 -6.87 20.80
C ALA A 227 39.11 -7.80 20.12
N ASP A 228 38.67 -9.00 19.75
CA ASP A 228 39.45 -9.94 18.94
C ASP A 228 39.73 -9.36 17.54
N ALA A 229 40.72 -9.94 16.86
CA ALA A 229 40.95 -9.67 15.44
C ALA A 229 39.68 -9.98 14.62
N TYR A 230 39.56 -9.31 13.46
CA TYR A 230 38.41 -9.47 12.58
C TYR A 230 38.06 -10.94 12.34
N ASN A 231 36.81 -11.31 12.59
CA ASN A 231 36.32 -12.66 12.42
C ASN A 231 34.83 -12.68 12.06
N LEU A 232 34.40 -13.79 11.46
CA LEU A 232 33.00 -14.07 11.17
C LEU A 232 32.48 -15.10 12.16
N LYS A 233 31.34 -14.81 12.80
CA LYS A 233 30.64 -15.77 13.67
C LYS A 233 29.28 -16.11 13.08
N GLU A 234 28.90 -17.37 13.20
CA GLU A 234 27.59 -17.82 12.79
C GLU A 234 26.55 -17.49 13.87
N VAL A 235 25.52 -16.75 13.50
CA VAL A 235 24.45 -16.32 14.40
C VAL A 235 23.07 -16.54 13.75
N PRO A 236 22.00 -16.74 14.53
CA PRO A 236 20.65 -16.85 13.98
C PRO A 236 20.25 -15.62 13.17
N ARG A 237 19.54 -15.81 12.06
CA ARG A 237 18.94 -14.69 11.30
C ARG A 237 17.83 -13.99 12.06
N HIS A 238 17.13 -14.73 12.92
CA HIS A 238 16.06 -14.23 13.75
C HIS A 238 16.00 -14.98 15.08
N LYS A 239 16.01 -14.26 16.20
CA LYS A 239 16.12 -14.85 17.56
C LYS A 239 14.99 -15.79 17.95
N LYS A 240 13.82 -15.62 17.35
CA LYS A 240 12.60 -16.37 17.68
C LYS A 240 12.14 -17.29 16.55
N ASN A 241 12.88 -17.36 15.45
CA ASN A 241 12.50 -18.14 14.29
C ASN A 241 13.73 -18.88 13.74
N GLU A 242 13.88 -20.12 14.17
CA GLU A 242 15.00 -20.99 13.79
C GLU A 242 14.90 -21.46 12.33
N ASP A 243 13.72 -21.46 11.72
CA ASP A 243 13.49 -21.90 10.33
C ASP A 243 14.20 -20.99 9.31
N LEU A 244 14.50 -19.75 9.69
CA LEU A 244 15.29 -18.82 8.87
C LEU A 244 16.79 -19.17 8.85
N GLY A 245 17.22 -20.10 9.70
CA GLY A 245 18.60 -20.53 9.81
C GLY A 245 19.55 -19.42 10.29
N ASN A 246 20.82 -19.58 9.93
CA ASN A 246 21.90 -18.71 10.40
C ASN A 246 22.44 -17.80 9.31
N LYS A 247 23.17 -16.77 9.75
CA LYS A 247 23.99 -15.88 8.94
C LYS A 247 25.37 -15.73 9.56
N LYS A 248 26.35 -15.30 8.76
CA LYS A 248 27.69 -14.99 9.26
C LYS A 248 27.77 -13.50 9.54
N THR A 249 27.88 -13.12 10.81
CA THR A 249 28.05 -11.72 11.22
C THR A 249 29.52 -11.43 11.48
N ALA A 250 30.01 -10.30 10.96
CA ALA A 250 31.36 -9.83 11.17
C ALA A 250 31.53 -9.12 12.52
N TYR A 251 32.64 -9.41 13.19
CA TYR A 251 33.09 -8.78 14.43
C TYR A 251 34.54 -8.34 14.24
N GLY A 252 34.95 -7.26 14.90
CA GLY A 252 36.34 -6.81 14.83
C GLY A 252 36.60 -5.55 15.65
N PRO A 253 37.85 -5.08 15.71
CA PRO A 253 38.25 -3.94 16.54
C PRO A 253 37.79 -2.58 16.00
N THR A 254 37.17 -2.54 14.82
CA THR A 254 36.63 -1.31 14.22
C THR A 254 35.21 -1.56 13.76
N ILE A 255 34.31 -0.67 14.17
CA ILE A 255 32.90 -0.70 13.80
C ILE A 255 32.42 0.69 13.37
N TRP A 256 31.25 0.72 12.75
CA TRP A 256 30.50 1.90 12.37
C TRP A 256 29.23 1.98 13.22
N LEU A 257 28.95 3.18 13.71
CA LEU A 257 27.69 3.58 14.34
C LEU A 257 27.12 4.79 13.61
N ASP A 258 25.81 5.03 13.72
CA ASP A 258 25.21 6.25 13.19
C ASP A 258 25.58 7.49 14.03
N GLN A 259 25.75 8.62 13.36
CA GLN A 259 26.10 9.90 13.96
C GLN A 259 25.08 10.35 15.01
N ALA A 260 23.80 10.02 14.81
CA ALA A 260 22.72 10.34 15.74
C ALA A 260 22.94 9.64 17.09
N ASP A 261 23.25 8.34 17.06
CA ASP A 261 23.56 7.55 18.25
C ASP A 261 24.83 8.08 18.94
N CYS A 262 25.88 8.38 18.17
CA CYS A 262 27.14 8.88 18.72
C CYS A 262 27.03 10.25 19.39
N LYS A 263 26.11 11.12 18.93
CA LYS A 263 25.89 12.44 19.53
C LYS A 263 25.38 12.36 20.96
N GLU A 264 24.64 11.31 21.27
CA GLU A 264 24.06 11.10 22.60
C GLU A 264 25.02 10.42 23.57
N LEU A 265 26.16 9.87 23.12
CA LEU A 265 27.10 9.17 23.99
C LEU A 265 27.77 10.09 25.01
N GLU A 266 28.01 9.54 26.20
CA GLU A 266 28.73 10.21 27.28
C GLU A 266 30.06 9.52 27.61
N LEU A 267 31.03 10.29 28.09
CA LEU A 267 32.33 9.75 28.50
C LEU A 267 32.16 8.81 29.71
N ASN A 268 32.79 7.64 29.65
CA ASN A 268 32.68 6.54 30.62
C ASN A 268 31.29 5.88 30.72
N GLU A 269 30.38 6.20 29.80
CA GLU A 269 29.09 5.53 29.74
C GLU A 269 29.24 4.06 29.34
N GLU A 270 28.48 3.18 29.98
CA GLU A 270 28.33 1.78 29.54
C GLU A 270 27.09 1.66 28.63
N VAL A 271 27.31 1.17 27.42
CA VAL A 271 26.27 0.97 26.40
C VAL A 271 26.25 -0.48 25.93
N THR A 272 25.10 -0.96 25.47
CA THR A 272 24.99 -2.29 24.87
C THR A 272 25.10 -2.19 23.35
N LEU A 273 26.03 -2.92 22.75
CA LEU A 273 26.03 -3.21 21.32
C LEU A 273 25.12 -4.41 21.06
N MET A 274 24.07 -4.20 20.26
CA MET A 274 23.03 -5.22 20.01
C MET A 274 23.67 -6.53 19.51
N ASP A 275 23.40 -7.63 20.20
CA ASP A 275 23.90 -8.97 19.85
C ASP A 275 25.44 -9.14 19.83
N TRP A 276 26.15 -8.26 20.54
CA TRP A 276 27.56 -8.42 20.84
C TRP A 276 27.85 -8.39 22.35
N GLY A 277 27.36 -7.37 23.06
CA GLY A 277 27.59 -7.20 24.49
C GLY A 277 27.82 -5.75 24.89
N ASN A 278 28.21 -5.53 26.14
CA ASN A 278 28.41 -4.18 26.66
C ASN A 278 29.79 -3.62 26.28
N THR A 279 29.88 -2.30 26.22
CA THR A 279 31.13 -1.56 26.02
C THR A 279 31.13 -0.26 26.79
N PHE A 280 32.30 0.15 27.27
CA PHE A 280 32.51 1.46 27.89
C PHE A 280 33.00 2.46 26.86
N ILE A 281 32.39 3.64 26.81
CA ILE A 281 32.87 4.76 26.00
C ILE A 281 34.06 5.42 26.70
N ARG A 282 35.22 5.44 26.05
CA ARG A 282 36.48 5.93 26.64
C ARG A 282 36.95 7.26 26.09
N SER A 283 36.60 7.59 24.86
CA SER A 283 36.78 8.94 24.31
C SER A 283 35.80 9.21 23.19
N ILE A 284 35.42 10.48 23.03
CA ILE A 284 34.55 10.97 21.97
C ILE A 284 35.24 12.20 21.39
N GLU A 285 35.70 12.11 20.15
CA GLU A 285 36.34 13.22 19.45
C GLU A 285 35.29 13.95 18.62
N LYS A 286 35.21 15.28 18.75
CA LYS A 286 34.27 16.13 18.01
C LYS A 286 35.02 17.21 17.25
N ASN A 287 34.53 17.58 16.06
CA ASN A 287 35.02 18.74 15.34
C ASN A 287 34.51 20.06 15.95
N SER A 288 34.90 21.20 15.37
CA SER A 288 34.48 22.54 15.80
C SER A 288 32.97 22.79 15.71
N GLU A 289 32.23 22.00 14.94
CA GLU A 289 30.78 22.09 14.77
C GLU A 289 30.02 21.11 15.68
N GLY A 290 30.72 20.37 16.53
CA GLY A 290 30.13 19.38 17.45
C GLY A 290 29.78 18.03 16.81
N VAL A 291 30.19 17.80 15.56
CA VAL A 291 30.05 16.50 14.87
C VAL A 291 31.09 15.53 15.42
N VAL A 292 30.65 14.33 15.82
CA VAL A 292 31.54 13.28 16.33
C VAL A 292 32.35 12.69 15.18
N ILE A 293 33.67 12.76 15.25
CA ILE A 293 34.58 12.26 14.21
C ILE A 293 34.97 10.81 14.50
N SER A 294 35.27 10.50 15.76
CA SER A 294 35.75 9.19 16.18
C SER A 294 35.37 8.91 17.63
N VAL A 295 35.22 7.62 17.95
CA VAL A 295 34.98 7.16 19.32
C VAL A 295 35.98 6.05 19.65
N GLN A 296 36.57 6.11 20.83
CA GLN A 296 37.32 4.99 21.40
C GLN A 296 36.47 4.37 22.49
N ALA A 297 36.38 3.06 22.49
CA ALA A 297 35.62 2.35 23.49
C ALA A 297 36.28 1.01 23.85
N GLU A 298 35.84 0.41 24.94
CA GLU A 298 36.46 -0.77 25.54
C GLU A 298 35.42 -1.85 25.73
N LEU A 299 35.66 -3.04 25.17
CA LEU A 299 34.71 -4.13 25.22
C LEU A 299 34.61 -4.69 26.65
N HIS A 300 33.37 -4.87 27.14
CA HIS A 300 33.05 -5.35 28.48
C HIS A 300 31.96 -6.43 28.42
N LEU A 301 32.33 -7.63 27.98
CA LEU A 301 31.36 -8.73 27.76
C LEU A 301 30.77 -9.32 29.05
N GLU A 302 31.37 -9.03 30.21
CA GLU A 302 30.85 -9.41 31.53
C GLU A 302 29.73 -8.46 32.02
N GLY A 303 29.50 -7.35 31.30
CA GLY A 303 28.48 -6.38 31.63
C GLY A 303 27.04 -6.90 31.50
N ASP A 304 26.13 -6.33 32.28
CA ASP A 304 24.71 -6.65 32.25
C ASP A 304 23.95 -5.67 31.36
N PHE A 305 23.49 -6.13 30.20
CA PHE A 305 22.72 -5.33 29.23
C PHE A 305 21.41 -4.76 29.78
N LYS A 306 20.91 -5.27 30.92
CA LYS A 306 19.71 -4.74 31.59
C LYS A 306 20.00 -3.42 32.31
N LYS A 307 21.26 -3.14 32.64
CA LYS A 307 21.68 -1.94 33.37
C LYS A 307 22.02 -0.76 32.46
N THR A 308 22.35 -1.03 31.20
CA THR A 308 22.66 0.01 30.22
C THR A 308 21.38 0.69 29.72
N LYS A 309 21.40 2.01 29.61
CA LYS A 309 20.28 2.79 29.08
C LYS A 309 20.21 2.73 27.55
N LYS A 310 21.36 2.81 26.89
CA LYS A 310 21.47 2.87 25.42
C LYS A 310 21.81 1.49 24.85
N LYS A 311 21.09 1.14 23.77
CA LYS A 311 21.28 -0.08 23.00
C LYS A 311 21.47 0.32 21.55
N LEU A 312 22.67 0.08 21.04
CA LEU A 312 23.13 0.63 19.78
C LEU A 312 23.20 -0.46 18.72
N THR A 313 22.76 -0.09 17.53
CA THR A 313 22.94 -0.92 16.33
C THR A 313 24.31 -0.59 15.74
N TRP A 314 25.04 -1.60 15.29
CA TRP A 314 26.43 -1.44 14.88
C TRP A 314 26.78 -2.36 13.72
N LEU A 315 27.82 -1.97 12.97
CA LEU A 315 28.28 -2.70 11.80
C LEU A 315 29.81 -2.80 11.82
N ALA A 316 30.38 -4.01 11.78
CA ALA A 316 31.82 -4.16 11.70
C ALA A 316 32.39 -3.55 10.41
N ASP A 317 33.54 -2.88 10.52
CA ASP A 317 34.29 -2.46 9.35
C ASP A 317 34.99 -3.68 8.74
N GLY A 318 34.74 -3.95 7.45
CA GLY A 318 35.22 -5.17 6.82
C GLY A 318 34.90 -5.28 5.32
N PRO A 319 35.45 -6.29 4.65
CA PRO A 319 35.32 -6.47 3.20
C PRO A 319 33.92 -6.90 2.74
N GLU A 320 33.10 -7.45 3.66
CA GLU A 320 31.75 -7.95 3.35
C GLU A 320 30.70 -6.83 3.23
N LEU A 321 31.06 -5.57 3.51
CA LEU A 321 30.11 -4.47 3.51
C LEU A 321 29.59 -4.17 2.10
N VAL A 322 28.28 -4.00 1.99
CA VAL A 322 27.60 -3.70 0.73
C VAL A 322 26.96 -2.33 0.78
N LYS A 323 27.02 -1.60 -0.34
CA LYS A 323 26.31 -0.32 -0.48
C LYS A 323 24.83 -0.59 -0.75
N VAL A 324 23.98 0.14 -0.05
CA VAL A 324 22.53 0.06 -0.20
C VAL A 324 21.91 1.46 -0.19
N ASP A 325 20.75 1.58 -0.81
CA ASP A 325 19.90 2.76 -0.70
C ASP A 325 18.76 2.45 0.27
N LEU A 326 18.67 3.20 1.36
CA LEU A 326 17.52 3.18 2.25
C LEU A 326 16.47 4.14 1.69
N MET A 327 15.27 3.61 1.44
CA MET A 327 14.18 4.34 0.82
C MET A 327 13.05 4.54 1.82
N ASP A 328 12.78 5.79 2.18
CA ASP A 328 11.65 6.18 3.03
C ASP A 328 10.59 6.92 2.21
N TYR A 329 9.32 6.69 2.55
CA TYR A 329 8.19 7.21 1.78
C TYR A 329 7.16 7.86 2.69
N ASP A 330 6.84 9.12 2.39
CA ASP A 330 5.74 9.88 2.99
C ASP A 330 4.50 9.85 2.07
N TYR A 331 3.39 10.43 2.54
CA TYR A 331 2.18 10.59 1.76
C TYR A 331 2.40 11.53 0.58
N LEU A 332 1.70 11.27 -0.53
CA LEU A 332 1.74 12.12 -1.73
C LEU A 332 0.97 13.42 -1.57
N ILE A 333 0.03 13.46 -0.62
CA ILE A 333 -0.80 14.61 -0.33
C ILE A 333 -0.79 14.93 1.16
N THR A 334 -0.94 16.21 1.48
CA THR A 334 -0.93 16.73 2.86
C THR A 334 -2.31 16.67 3.53
N LYS A 335 -3.38 16.53 2.76
CA LYS A 335 -4.77 16.51 3.26
C LYS A 335 -5.28 15.08 3.48
N LYS A 336 -5.88 14.82 4.66
CA LYS A 336 -6.44 13.51 5.03
C LYS A 336 -7.50 13.01 4.06
N LYS A 337 -8.41 13.88 3.65
CA LYS A 337 -9.51 13.55 2.73
C LYS A 337 -9.59 14.66 1.69
N VAL A 338 -9.55 14.24 0.43
CA VAL A 338 -9.68 15.15 -0.71
C VAL A 338 -11.16 15.31 -1.03
N GLU A 339 -11.62 16.57 -1.09
CA GLU A 339 -12.96 16.98 -1.47
C GLU A 339 -13.03 17.28 -2.98
N GLU A 340 -14.22 17.59 -3.50
CA GLU A 340 -14.43 17.79 -4.94
C GLU A 340 -13.82 19.09 -5.47
N ASP A 341 -13.80 20.14 -4.65
CA ASP A 341 -13.30 21.49 -4.95
C ASP A 341 -11.80 21.67 -4.71
N ASP A 342 -11.13 20.66 -4.17
CA ASP A 342 -9.68 20.70 -3.92
C ASP A 342 -8.87 20.66 -5.23
N ASP A 343 -7.97 21.63 -5.41
CA ASP A 343 -6.89 21.54 -6.39
C ASP A 343 -5.79 20.61 -5.87
N LEU A 344 -5.51 19.53 -6.62
CA LEU A 344 -4.47 18.57 -6.29
C LEU A 344 -3.08 19.20 -6.19
N MET A 345 -2.79 20.25 -6.96
CA MET A 345 -1.48 20.91 -6.93
C MET A 345 -1.18 21.53 -5.58
N ASP A 346 -2.19 22.10 -4.93
CA ASP A 346 -2.07 22.74 -3.61
C ASP A 346 -1.93 21.72 -2.48
N LEU A 347 -2.37 20.48 -2.72
CA LEU A 347 -2.32 19.40 -1.74
C LEU A 347 -1.03 18.58 -1.79
N LEU A 348 -0.16 18.80 -2.78
CA LEU A 348 1.03 17.96 -2.95
C LEU A 348 1.99 18.10 -1.76
N THR A 349 2.45 16.94 -1.28
CA THR A 349 3.60 16.91 -0.38
C THR A 349 4.86 17.27 -1.18
N PRO A 350 5.63 18.32 -0.79
CA PRO A 350 6.78 18.79 -1.56
C PRO A 350 7.86 17.73 -1.78
N VAL A 351 8.13 16.91 -0.76
CA VAL A 351 9.07 15.79 -0.79
C VAL A 351 8.40 14.61 -0.10
N SER A 352 8.22 13.51 -0.83
CA SER A 352 7.53 12.30 -0.34
C SER A 352 8.34 11.02 -0.53
N GLU A 353 9.54 11.13 -1.08
CA GLU A 353 10.48 10.02 -1.26
C GLU A 353 11.85 10.52 -0.79
N PHE A 354 12.45 9.78 0.13
CA PHE A 354 13.74 10.09 0.71
C PHE A 354 14.66 8.92 0.45
N LYS A 355 15.84 9.21 -0.11
CA LYS A 355 16.89 8.23 -0.37
C LYS A 355 18.09 8.57 0.51
N THR A 356 18.51 7.60 1.31
CA THR A 356 19.68 7.70 2.17
C THR A 356 20.67 6.62 1.77
N GLU A 357 21.86 7.02 1.32
CA GLU A 357 22.92 6.08 0.97
C GLU A 357 23.52 5.48 2.24
N ALA A 358 23.61 4.15 2.32
CA ALA A 358 24.08 3.44 3.50
C ALA A 358 25.04 2.30 3.15
N ILE A 359 25.78 1.86 4.15
CA ILE A 359 26.53 0.60 4.14
C ILE A 359 25.79 -0.41 4.99
N ALA A 360 25.69 -1.65 4.52
CA ALA A 360 24.99 -2.72 5.21
C ALA A 360 25.85 -3.98 5.31
N ASP A 361 25.46 -4.85 6.23
CA ASP A 361 26.00 -6.20 6.36
C ASP A 361 25.86 -6.99 5.04
N GLY A 362 26.92 -7.72 4.67
CA GLY A 362 27.00 -8.45 3.40
C GLY A 362 25.91 -9.49 3.19
N ASN A 363 25.32 -9.98 4.28
CA ASN A 363 24.18 -10.91 4.19
C ASN A 363 22.96 -10.30 3.48
N VAL A 364 22.85 -8.96 3.37
CA VAL A 364 21.79 -8.29 2.61
C VAL A 364 21.85 -8.63 1.12
N ALA A 365 23.05 -8.85 0.55
CA ALA A 365 23.21 -9.20 -0.86
C ALA A 365 22.71 -10.61 -1.18
N SER A 366 22.69 -11.52 -0.21
CA SER A 366 22.34 -12.93 -0.37
C SER A 366 20.82 -13.20 -0.51
N ARG A 367 20.01 -12.19 -0.86
CA ARG A 367 18.52 -12.16 -0.78
C ARG A 367 17.85 -13.54 -0.87
N HIS A 368 17.40 -14.05 0.28
CA HIS A 368 16.42 -15.14 0.40
C HIS A 368 15.05 -14.53 0.71
N TYR A 369 14.37 -13.95 -0.29
CA TYR A 369 12.95 -13.62 -0.16
C TYR A 369 12.19 -14.30 -1.30
N PRO A 370 11.09 -15.02 -1.01
CA PRO A 370 10.13 -15.40 -2.04
C PRO A 370 9.42 -14.12 -2.52
N VAL A 371 9.59 -13.79 -3.80
CA VAL A 371 8.93 -12.66 -4.47
C VAL A 371 7.44 -12.96 -4.71
#